data_AF-A0A7Y5GIG6-F1
#
_entry.id   AF-A0A7Y5GIG6-F1
#
_cell.length_a   1.000
_cell.length_b   1.000
_cell.length_c   1.000
_cell.angle_alpha   90.00
_cell.angle_beta   90.00
_cell.angle_gamma   90.00
#
_symmetry.space_group_name_H-M   'P 1'
#
loop_
_entity.id
_entity.type
_entity.pdbx_description
1 polymer ?
#
loop_
_entity_poly.entity_id
_entity_poly.type
_entity_poly.pdbx_seq_one_letter_code
_entity_poly.pdbx_strand_id
1 'polypeptide(L)'
;MNLSRIAYKFEYCSNEMDNPQLRQAWGEFELALQAWREEHDFRQLLIRDSPSGLEIMEKDHGESTRVRLHGEAARLYRFCDAARSFRAIRSAFPLVPESVLRLRLALWTGRRWMYASASDEFLALAVEVDPPPSGASARVAIDEEPVPCSPQHLVSISTIGGEMQT
;
A
#
# COMPACT_ATOMS: atom_id res chain seq x y z
N MET A 1 10.47 -15.08 9.24
CA MET A 1 9.06 -14.77 8.88
C MET A 1 9.11 -13.92 7.62
N ASN A 2 8.47 -14.36 6.52
CA ASN A 2 8.58 -13.68 5.22
C ASN A 2 7.52 -12.56 5.12
N LEU A 3 7.97 -11.30 5.11
CA LEU A 3 7.08 -10.14 5.10
C LEU A 3 6.34 -9.92 3.78
N SER A 4 6.86 -10.43 2.66
CA SER A 4 6.20 -10.33 1.36
C SER A 4 4.86 -11.07 1.29
N ARG A 5 4.55 -11.90 2.30
CA ARG A 5 3.26 -12.60 2.44
C ARG A 5 2.26 -11.88 3.35
N ILE A 6 2.64 -10.80 4.02
CA ILE A 6 1.81 -10.11 5.02
C ILE A 6 1.17 -8.84 4.45
N ALA A 7 1.79 -8.22 3.44
CA ALA A 7 1.18 -7.13 2.69
C ALA A 7 0.45 -7.67 1.46
N TYR A 8 -0.85 -7.90 1.59
CA TYR A 8 -1.72 -8.18 0.46
C TYR A 8 -2.32 -6.85 -0.02
N LYS A 9 -1.81 -6.31 -1.13
CA LYS A 9 -2.42 -5.16 -1.79
C LYS A 9 -3.38 -5.66 -2.85
N PHE A 10 -4.67 -5.41 -2.64
CA PHE A 10 -5.68 -5.61 -3.68
C PHE A 10 -5.58 -4.46 -4.68
N GLU A 11 -5.09 -4.72 -5.89
CA GLU A 11 -5.49 -3.94 -7.07
C GLU A 11 -6.82 -4.53 -7.56
N TYR A 12 -7.93 -4.06 -6.99
CA TYR A 12 -9.25 -4.55 -7.37
C TYR A 12 -9.94 -3.55 -8.29
N CYS A 13 -9.87 -3.82 -9.59
CA CYS A 13 -10.79 -3.26 -10.58
C CYS A 13 -11.76 -4.39 -10.96
N SER A 14 -12.87 -4.52 -10.24
CA SER A 14 -13.96 -5.41 -10.68
C SER A 14 -15.25 -4.62 -10.83
N ASN A 15 -16.12 -5.10 -11.71
CA ASN A 15 -17.43 -4.51 -12.03
C ASN A 15 -18.42 -4.63 -10.85
N GLU A 16 -17.96 -5.04 -9.66
CA GLU A 16 -18.75 -5.18 -8.44
C GLU A 16 -19.31 -3.85 -7.94
N MET A 17 -18.65 -2.73 -8.26
CA MET A 17 -19.14 -1.38 -7.95
C MET A 17 -20.38 -0.97 -8.76
N ASP A 18 -20.75 -1.73 -9.78
CA ASP A 18 -21.98 -1.51 -10.55
C ASP A 18 -23.20 -2.16 -9.88
N ASN A 19 -22.99 -3.07 -8.91
CA ASN A 19 -24.07 -3.69 -8.16
C ASN A 19 -24.48 -2.82 -6.96
N PRO A 20 -25.71 -2.27 -6.94
CA PRO A 20 -26.16 -1.40 -5.85
C PRO A 20 -26.22 -2.10 -4.49
N GLN A 21 -26.56 -3.40 -4.44
CA GLN A 21 -26.62 -4.15 -3.18
C GLN A 21 -25.23 -4.37 -2.59
N LEU A 22 -24.23 -4.62 -3.44
CA LEU A 22 -22.86 -4.84 -3.00
C LEU A 22 -22.22 -3.54 -2.49
N ARG A 23 -22.48 -2.41 -3.16
CA ARG A 23 -22.08 -1.08 -2.66
C ARG A 23 -22.69 -0.77 -1.29
N GLN A 24 -23.96 -1.10 -1.10
CA GLN A 24 -24.62 -0.89 0.19
C GLN A 24 -23.98 -1.75 1.29
N ALA A 25 -23.80 -3.05 1.03
CA ALA A 25 -23.13 -3.96 1.97
C ALA A 25 -21.70 -3.51 2.30
N TRP A 26 -20.97 -2.97 1.31
CA TRP A 26 -19.64 -2.41 1.52
C TRP A 26 -19.67 -1.18 2.43
N GLY A 27 -20.61 -0.25 2.20
CA GLY A 27 -20.78 0.91 3.06
C GLY A 27 -21.17 0.54 4.50
N GLU A 28 -22.04 -0.45 4.69
CA GLU A 28 -22.39 -0.96 6.02
C GLU A 28 -21.18 -1.58 6.73
N PHE A 29 -20.34 -2.31 5.98
CA PHE A 29 -19.09 -2.87 6.51
C PHE A 29 -18.08 -1.78 6.90
N GLU A 30 -17.86 -0.77 6.05
CA GLU A 30 -16.95 0.35 6.34
C GLU A 30 -17.38 1.12 7.59
N LEU A 31 -18.69 1.36 7.75
CA LEU A 31 -19.26 2.01 8.94
C LEU A 31 -19.05 1.17 10.20
N ALA A 32 -19.31 -0.14 10.13
CA ALA A 32 -19.10 -1.04 11.27
C ALA A 32 -17.61 -1.13 11.65
N LEU A 33 -16.73 -1.18 10.66
CA LEU A 33 -15.28 -1.19 10.86
C LEU A 33 -14.80 0.13 11.47
N GLN A 34 -15.33 1.27 11.02
CA GLN A 34 -15.02 2.58 11.59
C GLN A 34 -15.48 2.67 13.05
N ALA A 35 -16.72 2.25 13.36
CA ALA A 35 -17.24 2.25 14.72
C ALA A 35 -16.38 1.37 15.65
N TRP A 36 -16.00 0.17 15.18
CA TRP A 36 -15.10 -0.71 15.92
C TRP A 36 -13.71 -0.07 16.15
N ARG A 37 -13.15 0.61 15.14
CA ARG A 37 -11.87 1.33 15.27
C ARG A 37 -11.96 2.48 16.28
N GLU A 38 -13.06 3.21 16.30
CA GLU A 38 -13.31 4.31 17.25
C GLU A 38 -13.49 3.79 18.67
N GLU A 39 -14.24 2.70 18.86
CA GLU A 39 -14.45 2.06 20.18
C GLU A 39 -13.16 1.51 20.78
N HIS A 40 -12.24 1.04 19.94
CA HIS A 40 -10.98 0.43 20.37
C HIS A 40 -9.75 1.32 20.20
N ASP A 41 -9.96 2.62 19.95
CA ASP A 41 -8.89 3.64 19.90
C ASP A 41 -7.77 3.27 18.92
N PHE A 42 -8.18 2.80 17.74
CA PHE A 42 -7.27 2.27 16.75
C PHE A 42 -6.57 3.42 16.01
N ARG A 43 -5.25 3.52 16.20
CA ARG A 43 -4.40 4.44 15.43
C ARG A 43 -4.57 4.25 13.92
N GLN A 44 -4.92 5.31 13.22
CA GLN A 44 -5.05 5.30 11.75
C GLN A 44 -3.83 5.92 11.09
N LEU A 45 -3.37 5.29 10.00
CA LEU A 45 -2.26 5.78 9.18
C LEU A 45 -2.73 5.87 7.73
N LEU A 46 -2.94 7.09 7.24
CA LEU A 46 -3.43 7.38 5.90
C LEU A 46 -2.30 7.93 5.05
N ILE A 47 -2.24 7.55 3.78
CA ILE A 47 -1.19 7.99 2.87
C ILE A 47 -1.83 8.59 1.61
N ARG A 48 -1.41 9.81 1.28
CA ARG A 48 -1.73 10.45 0.01
C ARG A 48 -0.45 10.60 -0.79
N ASP A 49 -0.35 9.84 -1.88
CA ASP A 49 0.79 9.90 -2.79
C ASP A 49 0.54 10.88 -3.94
N SER A 50 1.49 11.78 -4.18
CA SER A 50 1.44 12.73 -5.30
C SER A 50 2.80 12.86 -5.99
N PRO A 51 2.85 13.38 -7.23
CA PRO A 51 4.11 13.65 -7.91
C PRO A 51 5.04 14.59 -7.11
N SER A 52 4.46 15.49 -6.30
CA SER A 52 5.18 16.45 -5.46
C SER A 52 5.69 15.90 -4.13
N GLY A 53 5.29 14.69 -3.72
CA GLY A 53 5.73 14.07 -2.46
C GLY A 53 4.72 13.08 -1.89
N LEU A 54 4.97 12.65 -0.67
CA LEU A 54 4.10 11.75 0.06
C LEU A 54 3.57 12.48 1.30
N GLU A 55 2.26 12.52 1.49
CA GLU A 55 1.65 13.02 2.73
C GLU A 55 1.21 11.83 3.57
N ILE A 56 1.72 11.77 4.80
CA ILE A 56 1.34 10.78 5.80
C ILE A 56 0.49 11.48 6.84
N MET A 57 -0.74 11.02 7.03
CA MET A 57 -1.61 11.48 8.11
C MET A 57 -1.70 10.40 9.17
N GLU A 58 -1.31 10.75 10.39
CA GLU A 58 -1.55 9.94 11.57
C GLU A 58 -2.78 10.46 12.29
N LYS A 59 -3.72 9.58 12.63
CA LYS A 59 -4.75 9.88 13.62
C LYS A 59 -4.55 8.98 14.82
N ASP A 60 -4.38 9.59 15.98
CA ASP A 60 -4.19 8.91 17.25
C ASP A 60 -5.01 9.64 18.30
N HIS A 61 -5.92 8.95 19.00
CA HIS A 61 -6.73 9.53 20.09
C HIS A 61 -7.47 10.84 19.72
N GLY A 62 -7.92 10.99 18.47
CA GLY A 62 -8.60 12.20 17.98
C GLY A 62 -7.67 13.35 17.54
N GLU A 63 -6.37 13.25 17.80
CA GLU A 63 -5.37 14.16 17.25
C GLU A 63 -4.94 13.70 15.86
N SER A 64 -4.88 14.66 14.92
CA SER A 64 -4.44 14.39 13.54
C SER A 64 -3.13 15.12 13.25
N THR A 65 -2.07 14.37 13.02
CA THR A 65 -0.77 14.92 12.58
C THR A 65 -0.56 14.64 11.10
N ARG A 66 -0.20 15.67 10.34
CA ARG A 66 0.18 15.53 8.92
C ARG A 66 1.68 15.77 8.76
N VAL A 67 2.35 14.86 8.08
CA VAL A 67 3.77 15.00 7.74
C VAL A 67 3.94 14.80 6.25
N ARG A 68 4.67 15.73 5.62
CA ARG A 68 5.00 15.64 4.20
C ARG A 68 6.43 15.18 4.01
N LEU A 69 6.60 14.09 3.27
CA LEU A 69 7.89 13.60 2.81
C LEU A 69 8.15 14.10 1.38
N HIS A 70 9.38 14.53 1.14
CA HIS A 70 9.84 15.00 -0.16
C HIS A 70 11.17 14.37 -0.53
N GLY A 71 11.53 14.44 -1.81
CA GLY A 71 12.82 13.98 -2.34
C GLY A 71 13.15 12.53 -1.96
N GLU A 72 14.37 12.30 -1.49
CA GLU A 72 14.85 10.96 -1.12
C GLU A 72 14.04 10.31 0.01
N ALA A 73 13.42 11.10 0.91
CA ALA A 73 12.57 10.53 1.95
C ALA A 73 11.28 9.93 1.35
N ALA A 74 10.61 10.65 0.46
CA ALA A 74 9.43 10.12 -0.24
C ALA A 74 9.80 8.90 -1.10
N ARG A 75 10.92 8.99 -1.83
CA ARG A 75 11.43 7.89 -2.66
C ARG A 75 11.78 6.64 -1.83
N LEU A 76 12.44 6.81 -0.69
CA LEU A 76 12.76 5.70 0.23
C LEU A 76 11.51 5.03 0.78
N TYR A 77 10.53 5.85 1.20
CA TYR A 77 9.27 5.33 1.72
C TYR A 77 8.55 4.47 0.67
N ARG A 78 8.40 4.98 -0.56
CA ARG A 78 7.82 4.24 -1.69
C ARG A 78 8.64 3.01 -2.09
N PHE A 79 9.96 3.07 -1.99
CA PHE A 79 10.80 1.89 -2.30
C PHE A 79 10.54 0.72 -1.35
N CYS A 80 10.19 1.04 -0.10
CA CYS A 80 9.82 0.07 0.93
C CYS A 80 8.33 -0.33 0.88
N ASP A 81 7.59 0.03 -0.17
CA ASP A 81 6.19 -0.39 -0.33
C ASP A 81 6.02 -1.91 -0.46
N ALA A 82 7.10 -2.59 -0.86
CA ALA A 82 7.29 -4.02 -0.67
C ALA A 82 8.38 -4.25 0.39
N ALA A 83 8.41 -5.44 0.99
CA ALA A 83 9.47 -5.80 1.93
C ALA A 83 10.85 -5.71 1.25
N ARG A 84 11.74 -4.86 1.76
CA ARG A 84 13.10 -4.66 1.27
C ARG A 84 14.12 -4.89 2.37
N SER A 85 15.15 -5.68 2.08
CA SER A 85 16.31 -5.77 2.97
C SER A 85 17.07 -4.45 3.01
N PHE A 86 17.74 -4.17 4.13
CA PHE A 86 18.60 -2.98 4.24
C PHE A 86 19.67 -2.92 3.14
N ARG A 87 20.20 -4.08 2.74
CA ARG A 87 21.15 -4.20 1.64
C ARG A 87 20.57 -3.66 0.32
N ALA A 88 19.33 -4.05 -0.02
CA ALA A 88 18.66 -3.55 -1.23
C ALA A 88 18.42 -2.04 -1.16
N ILE A 89 18.06 -1.52 0.02
CA ILE A 89 17.91 -0.08 0.27
C ILE A 89 19.26 0.63 0.05
N ARG A 90 20.36 0.15 0.64
CA ARG A 90 21.69 0.73 0.43
C ARG A 90 22.09 0.80 -1.04
N SER A 91 21.79 -0.24 -1.81
CA SER A 91 22.06 -0.27 -3.25
C SER A 91 21.21 0.72 -4.04
N ALA A 92 19.94 0.95 -3.67
CA ALA A 92 19.05 1.88 -4.36
C ALA A 92 19.29 3.36 -4.01
N PHE A 93 19.92 3.62 -2.85
CA PHE A 93 20.22 4.96 -2.32
C PHE A 93 21.73 5.13 -2.05
N PRO A 94 22.61 5.00 -3.07
CA PRO A 94 24.06 4.95 -2.86
C PRO A 94 24.64 6.26 -2.34
N LEU A 95 24.02 7.40 -2.71
CA LEU A 95 24.45 8.75 -2.33
C LEU A 95 24.04 9.16 -0.91
N VAL A 96 23.11 8.45 -0.28
CA VAL A 96 22.68 8.74 1.08
C VAL A 96 23.58 7.97 2.05
N PRO A 97 24.17 8.58 3.09
CA PRO A 97 24.98 7.86 4.07
C PRO A 97 24.19 6.75 4.77
N GLU A 98 24.86 5.64 5.05
CA GLU A 98 24.24 4.48 5.71
C GLU A 98 23.59 4.85 7.06
N SER A 99 24.29 5.61 7.89
CA SER A 99 23.80 6.07 9.19
C SER A 99 22.52 6.89 9.07
N VAL A 100 22.39 7.71 8.02
CA VAL A 100 21.20 8.53 7.76
C VAL A 100 20.02 7.66 7.37
N LEU A 101 20.24 6.64 6.52
CA LEU A 101 19.20 5.67 6.17
C LEU A 101 18.73 4.89 7.40
N ARG A 102 19.67 4.38 8.21
CA ARG A 102 19.37 3.66 9.46
C ARG A 102 18.57 4.50 10.43
N LEU A 103 19.00 5.74 10.67
CA LEU A 103 18.30 6.67 11.55
C LEU A 103 16.88 6.94 11.04
N ARG A 104 16.72 7.18 9.73
CA ARG A 104 15.40 7.45 9.13
C ARG A 104 14.46 6.26 9.26
N LEU A 105 14.93 5.06 8.93
CA LEU A 105 14.16 3.83 9.06
C LEU A 105 13.79 3.56 10.52
N ALA A 106 14.72 3.75 11.45
CA ALA A 106 14.45 3.60 12.88
C ALA A 106 13.38 4.58 13.39
N LEU A 107 13.43 5.84 12.96
CA LEU A 107 12.41 6.85 13.29
C LEU A 107 11.03 6.44 12.75
N TRP A 108 10.96 5.95 11.52
CA TRP A 108 9.69 5.51 10.92
C TRP A 108 9.16 4.22 11.54
N THR A 109 10.02 3.28 11.94
CA THR A 109 9.63 2.09 12.70
C THR A 109 9.14 2.47 14.10
N GLY A 110 9.79 3.40 14.78
CA GLY A 110 9.36 3.92 16.08
C GLY A 110 8.00 4.61 16.02
N ARG A 111 7.71 5.32 14.92
CA ARG A 111 6.39 5.87 14.61
C ARG A 111 5.45 4.84 13.98
N ARG A 112 5.82 3.57 13.87
CA ARG A 112 5.03 2.51 13.22
C ARG A 112 4.48 2.92 11.84
N TRP A 113 5.23 3.71 11.09
CA TRP A 113 4.99 3.97 9.66
C TRP A 113 5.61 2.88 8.80
N MET A 114 6.58 2.18 9.37
CA MET A 114 7.21 1.01 8.80
C MET A 114 7.20 -0.12 9.81
N TYR A 115 7.20 -1.33 9.30
CA TYR A 115 7.54 -2.52 10.04
C TYR A 115 8.98 -2.92 9.72
N ALA A 116 9.74 -3.30 10.74
CA ALA A 116 11.07 -3.88 10.59
C ALA A 116 11.05 -5.34 11.06
N SER A 117 11.51 -6.27 10.21
CA SER A 117 11.68 -7.67 10.62
C SER A 117 12.97 -7.89 11.39
N ALA A 118 13.03 -9.01 12.11
CA ALA A 118 14.27 -9.51 12.72
C ALA A 118 15.36 -9.82 11.68
N SER A 119 15.01 -9.96 10.40
CA SER A 119 15.92 -10.23 9.29
C SER A 119 16.39 -8.95 8.57
N ASP A 120 16.23 -7.79 9.20
CA ASP A 120 16.67 -6.49 8.68
C ASP A 120 15.98 -6.08 7.37
N GLU A 121 14.70 -6.45 7.26
CA GLU A 121 13.82 -6.04 6.17
C GLU A 121 12.82 -4.99 6.65
N PHE A 122 12.49 -4.07 5.76
CA PHE A 122 11.63 -2.93 6.02
C PHE A 122 10.45 -2.97 5.06
N LEU A 123 9.26 -2.70 5.60
CA LEU A 123 8.01 -2.61 4.85
C LEU A 123 7.27 -1.35 5.29
N ALA A 124 6.92 -0.50 4.33
CA ALA A 124 6.05 0.63 4.53
C ALA A 124 4.63 0.15 4.84
N LEU A 125 4.06 0.69 5.91
CA LEU A 125 2.69 0.39 6.31
C LEU A 125 1.79 1.42 5.63
N ALA A 126 1.32 1.07 4.43
CA ALA A 126 0.27 1.80 3.75
C ALA A 126 -1.06 1.13 4.04
N VAL A 127 -2.00 1.82 4.69
CA VAL A 127 -3.32 1.23 5.01
C VAL A 127 -4.36 1.63 3.96
N GLU A 128 -4.43 2.87 3.50
CA GLU A 128 -5.44 3.33 2.54
C GLU A 128 -4.89 4.43 1.62
N VAL A 129 -5.17 4.31 0.32
CA VAL A 129 -5.08 5.41 -0.66
C VAL A 129 -6.32 6.25 -0.45
N ASP A 130 -6.14 7.53 -0.11
CA ASP A 130 -7.25 8.48 0.05
C ASP A 130 -8.18 8.40 -1.17
N PRO A 131 -9.46 7.98 -1.03
CA PRO A 131 -10.36 7.89 -2.16
C PRO A 131 -10.51 9.28 -2.78
N PRO A 132 -10.62 9.39 -4.12
CA PRO A 132 -10.84 10.68 -4.75
C PRO A 132 -12.08 11.34 -4.12
N PRO A 133 -12.06 12.66 -3.89
CA PRO A 133 -13.15 13.34 -3.23
C PRO A 133 -14.47 13.05 -3.95
N SER A 134 -15.43 12.51 -3.20
CA SER A 134 -16.83 12.30 -3.62
C SER A 134 -17.39 13.64 -4.08
N GLY A 135 -17.36 13.87 -5.39
CA GLY A 135 -17.56 15.19 -5.99
C GLY A 135 -16.95 15.34 -7.38
N ALA A 136 -15.95 14.52 -7.73
CA ALA A 136 -15.58 14.32 -9.13
C ALA A 136 -16.63 13.44 -9.81
N SER A 137 -17.81 14.00 -10.07
CA SER A 137 -18.70 13.47 -11.09
C SER A 137 -17.96 13.60 -12.41
N ALA A 138 -17.21 12.56 -12.76
CA ALA A 138 -16.73 12.37 -14.11
C ALA A 138 -17.99 12.22 -14.96
N ARG A 139 -18.47 13.33 -15.51
CA ARG A 139 -19.17 13.32 -16.79
C ARG A 139 -18.18 12.75 -17.79
N VAL A 140 -18.08 11.42 -17.83
CA VAL A 140 -17.54 10.72 -18.96
C VAL A 140 -18.55 10.97 -20.07
N ALA A 141 -18.19 11.88 -20.97
CA ALA A 141 -18.79 11.91 -22.28
C ALA A 141 -18.58 10.50 -22.85
N ILE A 142 -19.69 9.80 -23.06
CA ILE A 142 -19.74 8.53 -23.75
C ILE A 142 -19.39 8.86 -25.18
N ASP A 143 -18.13 8.64 -25.56
CA ASP A 143 -17.80 8.28 -26.94
C ASP A 143 -17.25 6.86 -26.86
N GLU A 144 -18.06 5.93 -27.36
CA GLU A 144 -17.75 4.52 -27.49
C GLU A 144 -16.54 4.34 -28.40
N GLU A 145 -15.46 3.77 -27.88
CA GLU A 145 -14.77 2.67 -28.57
C GLU A 145 -14.29 1.65 -27.54
N PRO A 146 -14.71 0.36 -27.64
CA PRO A 146 -14.25 -0.67 -26.74
C PRO A 146 -12.79 -1.00 -27.04
N VAL A 147 -11.89 -0.68 -26.11
CA VAL A 147 -10.50 -1.15 -26.15
C VAL A 147 -10.51 -2.67 -25.92
N PRO A 148 -10.08 -3.51 -26.87
CA PRO A 148 -9.95 -4.93 -26.63
C PRO A 148 -8.77 -5.18 -25.68
N CYS A 149 -9.08 -5.68 -24.48
CA CYS A 149 -8.09 -6.28 -23.59
C CYS A 149 -7.41 -7.44 -24.33
N SER A 150 -6.20 -7.21 -24.85
CA SER A 150 -5.36 -8.27 -25.39
C SER A 150 -4.67 -8.99 -24.23
N PRO A 151 -4.83 -10.32 -24.06
CA PRO A 151 -4.06 -11.08 -23.10
C PRO A 151 -2.70 -11.40 -23.72
N GLN A 152 -1.67 -10.65 -23.36
CA GLN A 152 -0.28 -11.02 -23.68
C GLN A 152 0.57 -10.99 -22.42
N HIS A 153 0.68 -12.14 -21.77
CA HIS A 153 1.96 -12.83 -21.58
C HIS A 153 1.69 -14.12 -20.79
N LEU A 154 1.50 -15.21 -21.55
CA LEU A 154 1.62 -16.58 -21.08
C LEU A 154 3.05 -16.77 -20.55
N VAL A 155 3.21 -17.04 -19.26
CA VAL A 155 4.42 -17.67 -18.73
C VAL A 155 4.05 -19.08 -18.30
N SER A 156 4.42 -20.04 -19.14
CA SER A 156 4.33 -21.46 -18.85
C SER A 156 5.23 -21.82 -17.68
N ILE A 157 4.67 -22.50 -16.66
CA ILE A 157 5.46 -23.27 -15.70
C ILE A 157 5.09 -24.74 -15.90
N SER A 158 5.93 -25.45 -16.64
CA SER A 158 5.88 -26.91 -16.75
C SER A 158 6.29 -27.52 -15.42
N THR A 159 5.40 -28.25 -14.76
CA THR A 159 5.76 -29.08 -13.60
C THR A 159 6.27 -30.42 -14.11
N ILE A 160 7.53 -30.73 -13.79
CA ILE A 160 8.13 -32.05 -13.96
C ILE A 160 7.49 -32.95 -12.88
N GLY A 161 6.53 -33.78 -13.29
CA GLY A 161 6.00 -34.86 -12.46
C GLY A 161 6.87 -36.10 -12.63
N GLY A 162 7.69 -36.38 -11.61
CA GLY A 162 8.43 -37.63 -11.51
C GLY A 162 7.50 -38.82 -11.34
N GLU A 163 7.76 -39.87 -12.09
CA GLU A 163 7.12 -41.18 -12.01
C GLU A 163 7.36 -41.80 -10.62
N MET A 164 6.30 -42.37 -10.03
CA MET A 164 6.43 -43.36 -8.97
C MET A 164 5.68 -44.60 -9.43
N GLN A 165 6.46 -45.62 -9.82
CA GLN A 165 5.99 -46.95 -10.19
C GLN A 165 5.50 -47.69 -8.94
N THR A 166 4.44 -48.47 -9.10
CA THR A 166 4.10 -49.64 -8.28
C THR A 166 3.93 -50.83 -9.19
#